data_AF-A0A1G1E6S1-F1
#
_entry.id   AF-A0A1G1E6S1-F1
#
_cell.length_a   1.000
_cell.length_b   1.000
_cell.length_c   1.000
_cell.angle_alpha   90.00
_cell.angle_beta   90.00
_cell.angle_gamma   90.00
#
_symmetry.space_group_name_H-M   'P 1'
#
loop_
_entity.id
_entity.type
_entity.pdbx_description
1 polymer ?
#
loop_
_entity_poly.entity_id
_entity_poly.type
_entity_poly.pdbx_seq_one_letter_code
_entity_poly.pdbx_strand_id
1 'polypeptide(L)'
;MNCDGVRKKLCVSAVFLLCLITVIMFSKNLFAENDSIEKEGKSAGSDKRLALHEHRSKPLIVLEGREKANCPQPRPTLSAPEPYISMKNPLQPTKRDLLAGQTLFLVDAKPTPCQACHGVTGNGLGITPTPQTTPRNFTCFETMKDITDGQLFWIIQNGSKDTKMPAYKNLEEDQIWQLILYLRHFIE
;
A
#
# COMPACT_ATOMS: atom_id res chain seq x y z
N MET A 1 -2.78 68.75 14.94
CA MET A 1 -1.60 68.70 14.08
C MET A 1 -1.25 67.25 13.77
N ASN A 2 -1.00 66.98 12.49
CA ASN A 2 -0.51 65.71 11.92
C ASN A 2 0.92 65.35 12.36
N CYS A 3 1.27 64.07 12.19
CA CYS A 3 2.56 63.48 11.72
C CYS A 3 2.74 62.06 12.35
N ASP A 4 3.08 60.95 11.69
CA ASP A 4 3.31 60.61 10.27
C ASP A 4 3.27 59.07 10.08
N GLY A 5 2.49 58.61 9.10
CA GLY A 5 2.23 57.21 8.77
C GLY A 5 3.23 56.53 7.82
N VAL A 6 4.51 56.92 7.83
CA VAL A 6 5.48 56.49 6.79
C VAL A 6 6.50 55.44 7.28
N ARG A 7 6.64 55.19 8.60
CA ARG A 7 7.68 54.27 9.12
C ARG A 7 7.28 52.79 9.27
N LYS A 8 6.01 52.41 9.07
CA LYS A 8 5.57 51.02 9.27
C LYS A 8 5.76 50.10 8.05
N LYS A 9 5.83 50.64 6.83
CA LYS A 9 5.95 49.81 5.61
C LYS A 9 7.36 49.28 5.33
N LEU A 10 8.40 49.92 5.85
CA LEU A 10 9.79 49.51 5.61
C LEU A 10 10.25 48.33 6.49
N CYS A 11 9.64 48.14 7.66
CA CYS A 11 10.07 47.09 8.60
C CYS A 11 9.55 45.69 8.21
N VAL A 12 8.38 45.61 7.56
CA VAL A 12 7.75 44.32 7.22
C VAL A 12 8.44 43.66 6.02
N SER A 13 9.01 44.42 5.07
CA SER A 13 9.71 43.84 3.92
C SER A 13 11.08 43.24 4.26
N ALA A 14 11.76 43.75 5.30
CA ALA A 14 13.07 43.24 5.69
C ALA A 14 13.01 41.85 6.35
N VAL A 15 11.94 41.57 7.11
CA VAL A 15 11.75 40.29 7.80
C VAL A 15 11.40 39.16 6.84
N PHE A 16 10.61 39.44 5.80
CA PHE A 16 10.28 38.44 4.77
C PHE A 16 11.50 38.09 3.89
N LEU A 17 12.37 39.06 3.59
CA LEU A 17 13.56 38.81 2.78
C LEU A 17 14.62 38.00 3.54
N LEU A 18 14.79 38.24 4.84
CA LEU A 18 15.67 37.45 5.70
C LEU A 18 15.20 35.99 5.86
N CYS A 19 13.88 35.76 5.90
CA CYS A 19 13.32 34.40 5.99
C CYS A 19 13.44 33.62 4.67
N LEU A 20 13.37 34.29 3.51
CA LEU A 20 13.62 33.63 2.22
C LEU A 20 15.11 33.25 2.05
N ILE A 21 16.03 34.10 2.51
CA ILE A 21 17.47 33.84 2.38
C ILE A 21 17.90 32.64 3.24
N THR A 22 17.34 32.44 4.43
CA THR A 22 17.65 31.27 5.26
C THR A 22 17.11 29.97 4.67
N VAL A 23 15.92 29.97 4.06
CA VAL A 23 15.35 28.78 3.38
C VAL A 23 16.16 28.38 2.13
N ILE A 24 16.65 29.35 1.35
CA ILE A 24 17.46 29.09 0.15
C ILE A 24 18.86 28.58 0.53
N MET A 25 19.47 29.09 1.61
CA MET A 25 20.78 28.60 2.07
C MET A 25 20.70 27.20 2.68
N PHE A 26 19.59 26.82 3.33
CA PHE A 26 19.41 25.46 3.86
C PHE A 26 19.21 24.41 2.75
N SER A 27 18.59 24.79 1.63
CA SER A 27 18.32 23.86 0.52
C SER A 27 19.56 23.46 -0.27
N LYS A 28 20.62 24.29 -0.28
CA LYS A 28 21.86 24.00 -1.00
C LYS A 28 22.80 23.07 -0.24
N ASN A 29 22.60 22.87 1.06
CA ASN A 29 23.52 22.12 1.92
C ASN A 29 23.16 20.62 2.08
N LEU A 30 22.13 20.12 1.40
CA LEU A 30 21.70 18.71 1.47
C LEU A 30 22.14 17.83 0.28
N PHE A 31 22.87 18.36 -0.70
CA PHE A 31 23.21 17.64 -1.95
C PHE A 31 24.69 17.30 -2.15
N ALA A 32 25.52 17.40 -1.12
CA ALA A 32 26.92 16.99 -1.18
C ALA A 32 27.29 16.16 0.05
N GLU A 33 27.23 14.83 -0.08
CA GLU A 33 28.23 13.85 0.40
C GLU A 33 27.61 12.45 0.24
N ASN A 34 27.96 11.73 -0.82
CA ASN A 34 28.14 10.26 -0.81
C ASN A 34 28.35 9.78 -2.24
N ASP A 35 29.59 9.95 -2.70
CA ASP A 35 30.13 9.13 -3.76
C ASP A 35 31.57 8.76 -3.36
N SER A 36 31.98 7.55 -3.71
CA SER A 36 33.31 6.93 -3.45
C SER A 36 33.52 6.28 -2.06
N ILE A 37 33.58 4.96 -2.02
CA ILE A 37 34.84 4.20 -1.87
C ILE A 37 34.57 2.75 -2.27
N GLU A 38 35.20 2.38 -3.37
CA GLU A 38 35.35 1.03 -3.88
C GLU A 38 36.70 0.48 -3.39
N LYS A 39 36.76 -0.84 -3.18
CA LYS A 39 37.95 -1.73 -3.13
C LYS A 39 38.72 -1.84 -1.81
N GLU A 40 38.78 -3.06 -1.29
CA GLU A 40 39.96 -3.93 -1.45
C GLU A 40 39.56 -5.41 -1.24
N GLY A 41 40.14 -6.28 -2.07
CA GLY A 41 40.14 -7.72 -1.87
C GLY A 41 41.56 -8.24 -1.70
N LYS A 42 41.70 -9.29 -0.87
CA LYS A 42 42.82 -10.26 -0.70
C LYS A 42 42.56 -10.95 0.65
N SER A 43 42.97 -12.17 0.98
CA SER A 43 43.59 -13.34 0.34
C SER A 43 43.90 -14.31 1.51
N ALA A 44 44.03 -15.61 1.24
CA ALA A 44 44.54 -16.67 2.13
C ALA A 44 43.58 -17.09 3.28
N GLY A 45 43.25 -18.36 3.51
CA GLY A 45 43.97 -19.60 3.29
C GLY A 45 44.44 -20.12 4.64
N SER A 46 43.80 -21.15 5.21
CA SER A 46 44.48 -22.33 5.78
C SER A 46 43.46 -23.31 6.36
N ASP A 47 43.74 -24.57 6.07
CA ASP A 47 43.04 -25.79 6.41
C ASP A 47 43.34 -26.19 7.86
N LYS A 48 42.32 -26.39 8.72
CA LYS A 48 42.43 -27.19 9.95
C LYS A 48 41.12 -27.90 10.24
N ARG A 49 41.08 -29.15 9.79
CA ARG A 49 40.17 -30.22 10.18
C ARG A 49 40.27 -30.46 11.70
N LEU A 50 39.19 -30.23 12.45
CA LEU A 50 38.93 -30.89 13.72
C LEU A 50 37.43 -31.19 13.82
N ALA A 51 37.12 -32.45 14.09
CA ALA A 51 35.82 -33.07 13.91
C ALA A 51 34.88 -32.89 15.12
N LEU A 52 33.60 -33.21 14.83
CA LEU A 52 32.46 -33.42 15.75
C LEU A 52 31.75 -32.17 16.29
N HIS A 53 30.67 -31.75 15.63
CA HIS A 53 29.30 -32.05 16.07
C HIS A 53 28.30 -31.63 14.98
N GLU A 54 27.55 -32.62 14.49
CA GLU A 54 26.60 -32.49 13.39
C GLU A 54 25.32 -31.79 13.83
N HIS A 55 25.31 -30.46 13.81
CA HIS A 55 24.08 -29.69 13.84
C HIS A 55 23.49 -29.62 12.43
N ARG A 56 22.78 -30.70 12.10
CA ARG A 56 21.81 -30.87 11.02
C ARG A 56 21.35 -29.54 10.41
N SER A 57 22.04 -29.08 9.37
CA SER A 57 21.58 -28.05 8.45
C SER A 57 20.33 -28.60 7.76
N LYS A 58 19.16 -28.23 8.30
CA LYS A 58 17.91 -28.36 7.56
C LYS A 58 18.13 -27.68 6.21
N PRO A 59 17.86 -28.37 5.09
CA PRO A 59 17.93 -27.71 3.80
C PRO A 59 16.94 -26.55 3.82
N LEU A 60 17.40 -25.38 3.38
CA LEU A 60 16.57 -24.23 3.08
C LEU A 60 15.62 -24.67 1.96
N ILE A 61 14.49 -25.24 2.36
CA ILE A 61 13.37 -25.52 1.49
C ILE A 61 12.98 -24.20 0.85
N VAL A 62 13.31 -24.09 -0.43
CA VAL A 62 12.79 -23.10 -1.36
C VAL A 62 11.26 -23.06 -1.16
N LEU A 63 10.75 -21.90 -0.74
CA LEU A 63 9.34 -21.66 -0.44
C LEU A 63 8.51 -21.48 -1.72
N GLU A 64 8.79 -22.22 -2.79
CA GLU A 64 8.00 -22.25 -4.03
C GLU A 64 6.69 -23.04 -3.88
N GLY A 65 6.09 -23.04 -2.67
CA GLY A 65 4.98 -23.93 -2.31
C GLY A 65 3.85 -23.31 -1.50
N ARG A 66 3.91 -22.00 -1.17
CA ARG A 66 2.74 -21.24 -0.67
C ARG A 66 2.00 -20.49 -1.77
N GLU A 67 2.40 -20.66 -3.03
CA GLU A 67 2.01 -19.82 -4.16
C GLU A 67 0.54 -19.90 -4.59
N LYS A 68 -0.28 -20.73 -3.94
CA LYS A 68 -1.73 -20.77 -4.18
C LYS A 68 -2.43 -21.08 -2.88
N ALA A 69 -2.52 -20.13 -1.94
CA ALA A 69 -3.36 -20.31 -0.76
C ALA A 69 -4.86 -20.29 -1.17
N ASN A 70 -5.28 -21.41 -1.79
CA ASN A 70 -6.56 -21.72 -2.42
C ASN A 70 -6.88 -20.82 -3.62
N CYS A 71 -6.90 -21.36 -4.84
CA CYS A 71 -7.45 -20.70 -6.02
C CYS A 71 -8.11 -21.78 -6.90
N PRO A 72 -9.43 -21.72 -7.17
CA PRO A 72 -10.38 -20.71 -6.68
C PRO A 72 -10.57 -20.75 -5.15
N GLN A 73 -10.96 -19.62 -4.57
CA GLN A 73 -11.29 -19.49 -3.15
C GLN A 73 -12.80 -19.61 -2.95
N PRO A 74 -13.34 -20.81 -2.66
CA PRO A 74 -14.74 -20.94 -2.29
C PRO A 74 -14.94 -20.27 -0.93
N ARG A 75 -15.59 -19.10 -0.91
CA ARG A 75 -15.99 -18.42 0.31
C ARG A 75 -17.43 -17.92 0.19
N PRO A 76 -18.33 -18.32 1.10
CA PRO A 76 -19.68 -17.76 1.15
C PRO A 76 -19.60 -16.34 1.73
N THR A 77 -19.73 -15.34 0.86
CA THR A 77 -20.05 -13.96 1.27
C THR A 77 -21.49 -13.69 0.88
N LEU A 78 -22.22 -12.91 1.69
CA LEU A 78 -23.55 -12.47 1.31
C LEU A 78 -23.51 -11.74 -0.03
N SER A 79 -24.45 -12.04 -0.91
CA SER A 79 -24.64 -11.30 -2.15
C SER A 79 -25.18 -9.91 -1.85
N ALA A 80 -24.66 -8.92 -2.56
CA ALA A 80 -25.16 -7.57 -2.51
C ALA A 80 -26.62 -7.52 -3.00
N PRO A 81 -27.48 -6.68 -2.40
CA PRO A 81 -28.85 -6.52 -2.87
C PRO A 81 -28.88 -5.82 -4.23
N GLU A 82 -29.95 -6.01 -5.00
CA GLU A 82 -30.31 -5.07 -6.08
C GLU A 82 -30.67 -3.73 -5.39
N PRO A 83 -29.94 -2.64 -5.65
CA PRO A 83 -29.35 -2.29 -6.94
C PRO A 83 -27.82 -2.43 -7.06
N TYR A 84 -27.10 -2.82 -6.01
CA TYR A 84 -25.64 -2.87 -6.03
C TYR A 84 -25.11 -3.86 -7.05
N ILE A 85 -25.67 -5.07 -7.10
CA ILE A 85 -25.11 -6.16 -7.90
C ILE A 85 -25.02 -5.84 -9.40
N SER A 86 -25.92 -4.98 -9.90
CA SER A 86 -25.98 -4.50 -11.29
C SER A 86 -25.09 -3.28 -11.57
N MET A 87 -24.52 -2.64 -10.53
CA MET A 87 -23.58 -1.53 -10.70
C MET A 87 -22.31 -1.99 -11.41
N LYS A 88 -21.80 -1.11 -12.27
CA LYS A 88 -20.50 -1.20 -12.91
C LYS A 88 -19.65 -0.02 -12.49
N ASN A 89 -18.34 -0.23 -12.44
CA ASN A 89 -17.43 0.87 -12.17
C ASN A 89 -17.55 1.93 -13.29
N PRO A 90 -17.96 3.18 -12.99
CA PRO A 90 -18.12 4.21 -14.01
C PRO A 90 -16.77 4.85 -14.41
N LEU A 91 -15.72 4.64 -13.61
CA LEU A 91 -14.40 5.23 -13.83
C LEU A 91 -13.60 4.42 -14.85
N GLN A 92 -12.78 5.13 -15.62
CA GLN A 92 -11.80 4.52 -16.52
C GLN A 92 -10.50 4.22 -15.74
N PRO A 93 -9.74 3.15 -16.08
CA PRO A 93 -8.47 2.82 -15.44
C PRO A 93 -7.33 3.75 -15.88
N THR A 94 -7.49 5.06 -15.63
CA THR A 94 -6.42 6.03 -15.90
C THR A 94 -5.32 5.88 -14.86
N LYS A 95 -4.09 6.30 -15.20
CA LYS A 95 -2.96 6.31 -14.25
C LYS A 95 -3.31 7.02 -12.94
N ARG A 96 -4.07 8.11 -13.00
CA ARG A 96 -4.50 8.87 -11.82
C ARG A 96 -5.41 8.03 -10.92
N ASP A 97 -6.41 7.39 -11.50
CA ASP A 97 -7.43 6.64 -10.75
C ASP A 97 -6.85 5.34 -10.17
N LEU A 98 -5.96 4.67 -10.92
CA LEU A 98 -5.20 3.53 -10.43
C LEU A 98 -4.26 3.90 -9.28
N LEU A 99 -3.53 5.02 -9.38
CA LEU A 99 -2.66 5.48 -8.28
C LEU A 99 -3.45 5.91 -7.05
N ALA A 100 -4.62 6.54 -7.23
CA ALA A 100 -5.52 6.86 -6.12
C ALA A 100 -6.02 5.58 -5.43
N GLY A 101 -6.46 4.58 -6.20
CA GLY A 101 -6.85 3.27 -5.68
C GLY A 101 -5.71 2.56 -4.95
N GLN A 102 -4.50 2.59 -5.51
CA GLN A 102 -3.30 2.05 -4.87
C GLN A 102 -3.01 2.72 -3.52
N THR A 103 -3.09 4.05 -3.48
CA THR A 103 -2.82 4.83 -2.26
C THR A 103 -3.83 4.49 -1.17
N LEU A 104 -5.12 4.39 -1.52
CA LEU A 104 -6.17 3.95 -0.61
C LEU A 104 -5.91 2.53 -0.08
N PHE A 105 -5.54 1.60 -0.97
CA PHE A 105 -5.29 0.21 -0.62
C PHE A 105 -4.10 0.05 0.34
N LEU A 106 -3.02 0.79 0.08
CA LEU A 106 -1.76 0.69 0.82
C LEU A 106 -1.75 1.51 2.11
N VAL A 107 -2.41 2.68 2.14
CA VAL A 107 -2.15 3.69 3.20
C VAL A 107 -3.42 4.33 3.76
N ASP A 108 -4.28 4.84 2.89
CA ASP A 108 -5.21 5.90 3.32
C ASP A 108 -6.55 5.38 3.85
N ALA A 109 -7.00 4.20 3.42
CA ALA A 109 -8.29 3.67 3.81
C ALA A 109 -8.39 3.46 5.33
N LYS A 110 -9.47 3.97 5.93
CA LYS A 110 -9.77 3.85 7.38
C LYS A 110 -11.00 2.96 7.59
N PRO A 111 -11.02 2.12 8.65
CA PRO A 111 -10.19 2.19 9.87
C PRO A 111 -8.83 1.52 9.77
N THR A 112 -8.57 0.74 8.72
CA THR A 112 -7.29 0.05 8.52
C THR A 112 -7.00 -0.07 7.03
N PRO A 113 -5.76 0.16 6.56
CA PRO A 113 -5.41 0.00 5.16
C PRO A 113 -5.68 -1.43 4.68
N CYS A 114 -6.18 -1.59 3.45
CA CYS A 114 -6.56 -2.88 2.89
C CYS A 114 -5.39 -3.88 2.92
N GLN A 115 -4.17 -3.41 2.62
CA GLN A 115 -2.96 -4.21 2.60
C GLN A 115 -2.64 -4.91 3.93
N ALA A 116 -3.08 -4.38 5.07
CA ALA A 116 -2.74 -4.93 6.38
C ALA A 116 -3.26 -6.36 6.52
N CYS A 117 -4.42 -6.63 5.91
CA CYS A 117 -5.06 -7.94 5.87
C CYS A 117 -4.84 -8.63 4.51
N HIS A 118 -5.03 -7.91 3.40
CA HIS A 118 -4.97 -8.48 2.05
C HIS A 118 -3.56 -8.63 1.48
N GLY A 119 -2.53 -8.11 2.16
CA GLY A 119 -1.14 -8.10 1.72
C GLY A 119 -0.85 -7.03 0.67
N VAL A 120 0.40 -6.57 0.60
CA VAL A 120 0.87 -5.58 -0.40
C VAL A 120 0.63 -6.09 -1.82
N THR A 121 0.79 -7.40 -2.03
CA THR A 121 0.62 -8.06 -3.32
C THR A 121 -0.81 -8.52 -3.59
N GLY A 122 -1.77 -8.21 -2.70
CA GLY A 122 -3.17 -8.60 -2.85
C GLY A 122 -3.44 -10.11 -2.68
N ASN A 123 -2.46 -10.90 -2.28
CA ASN A 123 -2.55 -12.38 -2.21
C ASN A 123 -3.38 -12.92 -1.03
N GLY A 124 -3.93 -12.04 -0.19
CA GLY A 124 -4.68 -12.43 1.02
C GLY A 124 -3.79 -12.87 2.20
N LEU A 125 -2.48 -12.65 2.12
CA LEU A 125 -1.50 -13.00 3.16
C LEU A 125 -0.87 -11.74 3.77
N GLY A 126 -1.70 -10.86 4.35
CA GLY A 126 -1.25 -9.69 5.09
C GLY A 126 -0.50 -10.02 6.39
N ILE A 127 -0.37 -9.04 7.28
CA ILE A 127 0.32 -9.20 8.57
C ILE A 127 -0.57 -9.94 9.59
N THR A 128 -1.89 -9.85 9.44
CA THR A 128 -2.89 -10.43 10.37
C THR A 128 -3.80 -11.53 9.79
N PRO A 129 -3.35 -12.47 8.94
CA PRO A 129 -4.19 -13.54 8.43
C PRO A 129 -4.34 -14.59 9.53
N THR A 130 -5.54 -14.73 10.10
CA THR A 130 -5.85 -15.91 10.93
C THR A 130 -6.36 -17.03 10.02
N PRO A 131 -6.07 -18.32 10.30
CA PRO A 131 -6.54 -19.44 9.48
C PRO A 131 -8.06 -19.48 9.28
N GLN A 132 -8.82 -18.89 10.21
CA GLN A 132 -10.29 -18.83 10.19
C GLN A 132 -10.84 -17.63 9.39
N THR A 133 -10.01 -16.61 9.11
CA THR A 133 -10.45 -15.36 8.45
C THR A 133 -9.45 -14.90 7.39
N THR A 134 -8.93 -15.81 6.56
CA THR A 134 -8.08 -15.40 5.44
C THR A 134 -8.84 -14.41 4.57
N PRO A 135 -8.27 -13.26 4.18
CA PRO A 135 -8.93 -12.35 3.26
C PRO A 135 -9.04 -12.92 1.85
N ARG A 136 -9.70 -12.21 0.95
CA ARG A 136 -9.78 -12.60 -0.47
C ARG A 136 -8.41 -12.39 -1.12
N ASN A 137 -7.97 -13.38 -1.89
CA ASN A 137 -6.82 -13.30 -2.78
C ASN A 137 -7.27 -12.65 -4.09
N PHE A 138 -6.83 -11.41 -4.31
CA PHE A 138 -7.13 -10.65 -5.51
C PHE A 138 -6.31 -11.08 -6.73
N THR A 139 -5.24 -11.86 -6.57
CA THR A 139 -4.45 -12.39 -7.71
C THR A 139 -5.05 -13.66 -8.33
N CYS A 140 -6.10 -14.22 -7.73
CA CYS A 140 -6.77 -15.41 -8.23
C CYS A 140 -7.82 -15.06 -9.30
N PHE A 141 -7.42 -15.08 -10.58
CA PHE A 141 -8.30 -14.83 -11.72
C PHE A 141 -9.60 -15.66 -11.68
N GLU A 142 -9.48 -16.97 -11.43
CA GLU A 142 -10.62 -17.91 -11.37
C GLU A 142 -11.68 -17.53 -10.33
N THR A 143 -11.29 -16.81 -9.28
CA THR A 143 -12.23 -16.30 -8.27
C THR A 143 -12.73 -14.90 -8.60
N MET A 144 -11.84 -14.02 -9.02
CA MET A 144 -12.17 -12.60 -9.22
C MET A 144 -13.04 -12.35 -10.44
N LYS A 145 -12.93 -13.19 -11.48
CA LYS A 145 -13.70 -13.05 -12.73
C LYS A 145 -15.22 -13.12 -12.53
N ASP A 146 -15.68 -13.86 -11.52
CA ASP A 146 -17.11 -14.09 -11.26
C ASP A 146 -17.73 -13.10 -10.25
N ILE A 147 -16.90 -12.25 -9.62
CA ILE A 147 -17.37 -11.23 -8.67
C ILE A 147 -17.68 -9.96 -9.47
N THR A 148 -18.87 -9.41 -9.33
CA THR A 148 -19.21 -8.13 -9.98
C THR A 148 -18.59 -6.94 -9.25
N ASP A 149 -18.39 -5.82 -9.96
CA ASP A 149 -17.88 -4.58 -9.34
C ASP A 149 -18.82 -4.08 -8.24
N GLY A 150 -20.13 -4.17 -8.47
CA GLY A 150 -21.15 -3.88 -7.48
C GLY A 150 -21.05 -4.69 -6.19
N GLN A 151 -20.72 -5.99 -6.29
CA GLN A 151 -20.46 -6.83 -5.12
C GLN A 151 -19.23 -6.32 -4.33
N LEU A 152 -18.15 -5.95 -5.03
CA LEU A 152 -16.96 -5.41 -4.38
C LEU A 152 -17.27 -4.07 -3.70
N PHE A 153 -18.00 -3.18 -4.37
CA PHE A 153 -18.42 -1.90 -3.85
C PHE A 153 -19.22 -2.06 -2.55
N TRP A 154 -20.22 -2.92 -2.58
CA TRP A 154 -21.09 -3.17 -1.44
C TRP A 154 -20.30 -3.71 -0.23
N ILE A 155 -19.36 -4.65 -0.45
CA ILE A 155 -18.51 -5.21 0.61
C ILE A 155 -17.53 -4.17 1.16
N ILE A 156 -16.93 -3.31 0.33
CA ILE A 156 -16.04 -2.25 0.82
C ILE A 156 -16.83 -1.27 1.68
N GLN A 157 -18.01 -0.85 1.22
CA GLN A 157 -18.83 0.12 1.93
C GLN A 157 -19.40 -0.43 3.24
N ASN A 158 -19.86 -1.68 3.26
CA ASN A 158 -20.61 -2.27 4.38
C ASN A 158 -19.79 -3.24 5.24
N GLY A 159 -18.59 -3.59 4.80
CA GLY A 159 -17.80 -4.69 5.37
C GLY A 159 -18.33 -6.04 4.93
N SER A 160 -17.64 -7.10 5.35
CA SER A 160 -18.11 -8.48 5.13
C SER A 160 -18.66 -9.06 6.42
N LYS A 161 -19.96 -9.34 6.43
CA LYS A 161 -20.67 -9.94 7.59
C LYS A 161 -19.97 -11.22 8.06
N ASP A 162 -19.96 -11.43 9.38
CA ASP A 162 -19.35 -12.59 10.04
C ASP A 162 -17.83 -12.74 9.79
N THR A 163 -17.16 -11.65 9.41
CA THR A 163 -15.71 -11.58 9.26
C THR A 163 -15.12 -10.40 10.04
N LYS A 164 -13.79 -10.23 9.95
CA LYS A 164 -13.08 -9.07 10.50
C LYS A 164 -12.95 -7.90 9.52
N MET A 165 -13.50 -8.01 8.29
CA MET A 165 -13.43 -6.93 7.31
C MET A 165 -14.40 -5.80 7.72
N PRO A 166 -13.88 -4.61 8.09
CA PRO A 166 -14.71 -3.51 8.55
C PRO A 166 -15.44 -2.84 7.37
N ALA A 167 -16.44 -2.04 7.72
CA ALA A 167 -17.09 -1.11 6.79
C ALA A 167 -16.23 0.15 6.61
N TYR A 168 -16.02 0.59 5.36
CA TYR A 168 -15.26 1.79 5.04
C TYR A 168 -16.19 2.98 4.76
N LYS A 169 -16.94 3.41 5.78
CA LYS A 169 -17.99 4.44 5.66
C LYS A 169 -17.50 5.86 5.37
N ASN A 170 -16.20 6.10 5.53
CA ASN A 170 -15.57 7.41 5.32
C ASN A 170 -14.98 7.55 3.91
N LEU A 171 -15.14 6.54 3.05
CA LEU A 171 -14.74 6.62 1.66
C LEU A 171 -15.91 7.13 0.82
N GLU A 172 -15.62 8.13 0.00
CA GLU A 172 -16.54 8.61 -1.03
C GLU A 172 -16.72 7.55 -2.12
N GLU A 173 -17.82 7.58 -2.87
CA GLU A 173 -18.12 6.57 -3.90
C GLU A 173 -16.99 6.45 -4.94
N ASP A 174 -16.46 7.57 -5.41
CA ASP A 174 -15.35 7.60 -6.37
C ASP A 174 -14.09 6.92 -5.81
N GLN A 175 -13.83 7.05 -4.51
CA GLN A 175 -12.69 6.39 -3.86
C GLN A 175 -12.87 4.87 -3.82
N ILE A 176 -14.10 4.39 -3.58
CA ILE A 176 -14.42 2.97 -3.64
C ILE A 176 -14.25 2.46 -5.07
N TRP A 177 -14.68 3.21 -6.08
CA TRP A 177 -14.47 2.85 -7.48
C TRP A 177 -12.99 2.83 -7.88
N GLN A 178 -12.20 3.79 -7.43
CA GLN A 178 -10.75 3.79 -7.62
C GLN A 178 -10.08 2.58 -6.96
N LEU A 179 -10.49 2.23 -5.74
CA LEU A 179 -10.06 0.99 -5.08
C LEU A 179 -10.37 -0.23 -5.95
N ILE A 180 -11.59 -0.34 -6.48
CA ILE A 180 -11.99 -1.47 -7.32
C ILE A 180 -11.16 -1.54 -8.60
N LEU A 181 -10.85 -0.42 -9.26
CA LEU A 181 -9.92 -0.41 -10.40
C LEU A 181 -8.56 -1.03 -10.01
N TYR A 182 -8.01 -0.61 -8.86
CA TYR A 182 -6.76 -1.17 -8.37
C TYR A 182 -6.86 -2.65 -7.99
N LEU A 183 -8.00 -3.10 -7.45
CA LEU A 183 -8.23 -4.53 -7.16
C LEU A 183 -8.27 -5.38 -8.43
N ARG A 184 -8.84 -4.85 -9.53
CA ARG A 184 -8.90 -5.53 -10.82
C ARG A 184 -7.53 -5.65 -11.48
N HIS A 185 -6.64 -4.69 -11.26
CA HIS A 185 -5.27 -4.73 -11.77
C HIS A 185 -4.46 -5.96 -11.31
N PHE A 186 -4.79 -6.60 -10.18
CA PHE A 186 -4.12 -7.81 -9.72
C PHE A 186 -4.35 -9.06 -10.60
N ILE A 187 -5.33 -9.03 -11.52
CA ILE A 187 -5.65 -10.14 -12.43
C ILE A 187 -5.50 -9.78 -13.91
N GLU A 188 -4.96 -8.60 -14.20
CA GLU A 188 -4.63 -8.15 -15.57
C GLU A 188 -3.30 -8.73 -16.05
#